data_AF-A0A182EKA2-F1
#
_entry.id   AF-A0A182EKA2-F1
#
_cell.length_a   1.000
_cell.length_b   1.000
_cell.length_c   1.000
_cell.angle_alpha   90.00
_cell.angle_beta   90.00
_cell.angle_gamma   90.00
#
_symmetry.space_group_name_H-M   'P 1'
#
loop_
_entity.id
_entity.type
_entity.pdbx_description
1 polymer ?
#
loop_
_entity_poly.entity_id
_entity_poly.type
_entity_poly.pdbx_seq_one_letter_code
_entity_poly.pdbx_strand_id
1 'polypeptide(L)'
;MALPRLRANASIEEKMIHPNHMIYQKLENLVQTMLDPENGVPIKTVKSFLSKIPSVFTGQDLIAWIMKNMNMTDLADALHLSHLIASHGYLFQIDDHVLTVKNDGTFYRFQTPYFWPSNCWEPENMDYAVYLCKRTMQNKAHLELEDFEAENLAKLQKMFSRKWEFIYMQAEAQYRVDKKRDRQERQILDSQERAFWDVHRPVPGCVNTTEVDFRKLSRSGRPKYSSTTHAAVASCSNITLPYSTSAAAAHAAAQAPSCSSSILNGAANSSSSVTSQQPSSYVLPSQSVRPYSQRPGIRRCTRLQDTLKQEISALEARLTKNVLKTSKVVEKQVFHLIFYLQYFDHRRVFDPFLIQPGTAADQFQSHPNPWISDTVDYWQHDKITGDISMRRLKLWEESFEELLCDEIGRETLQKFSDKEYSGENLRFWWQVQKLRKCACRMVPVLVTEIYNEFIDKNATSPVNIDCKVMEQTEENLKNPNRWSFDEAA
;
A
#
# COMPACT_ATOMS: atom_id res chain seq x y z
N MET A 1 -11.75 -36.33 4.75
CA MET A 1 -11.23 -35.78 3.48
C MET A 1 -9.72 -35.96 3.42
N ALA A 2 -9.14 -36.08 2.23
CA ALA A 2 -7.70 -35.91 2.01
C ALA A 2 -7.47 -34.47 1.52
N LEU A 3 -7.40 -33.53 2.47
CA LEU A 3 -7.45 -32.08 2.21
C LEU A 3 -6.12 -31.58 1.60
N PRO A 4 -6.14 -30.40 0.92
CA PRO A 4 -4.93 -29.66 0.60
C PRO A 4 -4.09 -29.50 1.87
N ARG A 5 -2.82 -29.88 1.81
CA ARG A 5 -1.97 -29.96 3.01
C ARG A 5 -1.50 -28.58 3.43
N LEU A 6 -2.03 -28.09 4.56
CA LEU A 6 -1.30 -27.16 5.42
C LEU A 6 0.15 -27.64 5.58
N ARG A 7 1.14 -26.74 5.44
CA ARG A 7 2.57 -27.10 5.51
C ARG A 7 2.93 -27.62 6.90
N ALA A 8 2.84 -28.94 7.09
CA ALA A 8 3.21 -29.64 8.32
C ALA A 8 4.72 -29.57 8.66
N ASN A 9 5.53 -28.94 7.80
CA ASN A 9 6.97 -28.75 7.98
C ASN A 9 7.34 -27.32 8.45
N ALA A 10 6.38 -26.55 8.97
CA ALA A 10 6.69 -25.39 9.81
C ALA A 10 7.02 -25.89 11.24
N SER A 11 8.28 -25.77 11.65
CA SER A 11 8.63 -25.82 13.08
C SER A 11 7.93 -24.68 13.82
N ILE A 12 7.65 -24.89 15.11
CA ILE A 12 6.61 -24.17 15.88
C ILE A 12 6.84 -22.64 16.02
N GLU A 13 8.00 -22.12 15.61
CA GLU A 13 8.45 -20.76 15.91
C GLU A 13 8.17 -19.69 14.82
N GLU A 14 7.87 -20.06 13.56
CA GLU A 14 7.47 -19.08 12.51
C GLU A 14 6.17 -19.48 11.79
N LYS A 15 5.02 -19.27 12.46
CA LYS A 15 3.72 -19.29 11.78
C LYS A 15 3.63 -18.10 10.82
N MET A 16 3.64 -18.35 9.50
CA MET A 16 3.67 -17.31 8.46
C MET A 16 2.48 -16.34 8.57
N ILE A 17 2.71 -15.14 9.10
CA ILE A 17 1.66 -14.13 9.33
C ILE A 17 1.31 -13.43 8.02
N HIS A 18 0.06 -13.60 7.55
CA HIS A 18 -0.44 -12.94 6.34
C HIS A 18 -0.27 -11.40 6.42
N PRO A 19 0.10 -10.68 5.33
CA PRO A 19 0.29 -9.23 5.39
C PRO A 19 -0.99 -8.45 5.74
N ASN A 20 -2.17 -9.04 5.53
CA ASN A 20 -3.47 -8.47 5.94
C ASN A 20 -4.00 -9.04 7.28
N HIS A 21 -3.20 -9.77 8.07
CA HIS A 21 -3.67 -10.54 9.25
C HIS A 21 -4.50 -9.71 10.26
N MET A 22 -4.17 -8.44 10.51
CA MET A 22 -4.95 -7.56 11.39
C MET A 22 -6.37 -7.29 10.88
N ILE A 23 -6.59 -7.31 9.56
CA ILE A 23 -7.92 -7.20 8.95
C ILE A 23 -8.69 -8.51 9.16
N TYR A 24 -8.04 -9.65 8.93
CA TYR A 24 -8.65 -10.96 9.13
C TYR A 24 -9.05 -11.17 10.60
N GLN A 25 -8.18 -10.87 11.57
CA GLN A 25 -8.56 -10.91 13.00
C GLN A 25 -9.82 -10.08 13.33
N LYS A 26 -10.00 -8.90 12.71
CA LYS A 26 -11.18 -8.07 12.91
C LYS A 26 -12.44 -8.67 12.29
N LEU A 27 -12.34 -9.20 11.06
CA LEU A 27 -13.45 -9.87 10.38
C LEU A 27 -13.83 -11.17 11.11
N GLU A 28 -12.85 -11.93 11.59
CA GLU A 28 -13.04 -13.18 12.34
C GLU A 28 -13.72 -12.93 13.68
N ASN A 29 -13.29 -11.92 14.45
CA ASN A 29 -13.97 -11.53 15.67
C ASN A 29 -15.42 -11.09 15.43
N LEU A 30 -15.68 -10.36 14.34
CA LEU A 30 -17.04 -9.96 13.94
C LEU A 30 -17.89 -11.19 13.56
N VAL A 31 -17.35 -12.13 12.80
CA VAL A 31 -18.02 -13.38 12.42
C VAL A 31 -18.29 -14.26 13.64
N GLN A 32 -17.39 -14.29 14.64
CA GLN A 32 -17.67 -14.96 15.92
C GLN A 32 -18.85 -14.31 16.67
N THR A 33 -18.96 -12.99 16.69
CA THR A 33 -20.14 -12.33 17.29
C THR A 33 -21.43 -12.54 16.47
N MET A 34 -21.34 -12.71 15.15
CA MET A 34 -22.47 -13.13 14.31
C MET A 34 -22.89 -14.60 14.53
N LEU A 35 -22.00 -15.44 15.06
CA LEU A 35 -22.23 -16.84 15.39
C LEU A 35 -22.73 -17.06 16.83
N ASP A 36 -22.89 -16.01 17.63
CA ASP A 36 -23.38 -16.10 19.02
C ASP A 36 -24.81 -16.68 19.08
N PRO A 37 -25.08 -17.69 19.92
CA PRO A 37 -26.35 -18.41 19.89
C PRO A 37 -27.56 -17.62 20.41
N GLU A 38 -27.34 -16.52 21.15
CA GLU A 38 -28.41 -15.69 21.73
C GLU A 38 -28.52 -14.33 21.03
N ASN A 39 -27.39 -13.73 20.66
CA ASN A 39 -27.27 -12.36 20.17
C ASN A 39 -26.80 -12.26 18.71
N GLY A 40 -26.48 -13.39 18.08
CA GLY A 40 -25.96 -13.50 16.71
C GLY A 40 -27.03 -13.43 15.61
N VAL A 41 -26.63 -13.80 14.40
CA VAL A 41 -27.52 -13.88 13.23
C VAL A 41 -28.37 -15.15 13.37
N PRO A 42 -29.71 -15.09 13.21
CA PRO A 42 -30.60 -16.20 13.54
C PRO A 42 -30.57 -17.34 12.51
N ILE A 43 -29.59 -18.24 12.65
CA ILE A 43 -29.40 -19.44 11.83
C ILE A 43 -30.56 -20.44 12.05
N LYS A 44 -31.19 -20.88 10.96
CA LYS A 44 -32.38 -21.74 10.95
C LYS A 44 -32.15 -22.96 10.05
N THR A 45 -33.04 -23.95 10.16
CA THR A 45 -33.19 -25.05 9.19
C THR A 45 -34.49 -24.85 8.44
N VAL A 46 -34.41 -24.48 7.16
CA VAL A 46 -35.59 -24.21 6.32
C VAL A 46 -36.14 -25.53 5.77
N LYS A 47 -37.46 -25.67 5.78
CA LYS A 47 -38.18 -26.82 5.22
C LYS A 47 -39.16 -26.32 4.16
N SER A 48 -39.10 -26.88 2.96
CA SER A 48 -40.12 -26.75 1.91
C SER A 48 -40.74 -28.13 1.63
N PHE A 49 -41.66 -28.21 0.67
CA PHE A 49 -42.24 -29.46 0.21
C PHE A 49 -41.22 -30.40 -0.47
N LEU A 50 -40.17 -29.85 -1.09
CA LEU A 50 -39.18 -30.61 -1.88
C LEU A 50 -37.76 -30.60 -1.28
N SER A 51 -37.47 -29.70 -0.35
CA SER A 51 -36.11 -29.48 0.19
C SER A 51 -36.10 -29.24 1.70
N LYS A 52 -35.03 -29.70 2.36
CA LYS A 52 -34.68 -29.32 3.74
C LYS A 52 -33.26 -28.77 3.70
N ILE A 53 -33.12 -27.47 3.99
CA ILE A 53 -31.84 -26.76 3.94
C ILE A 53 -31.41 -26.48 5.38
N PRO A 54 -30.44 -27.23 5.94
CA PRO A 54 -29.94 -27.01 7.29
C PRO A 54 -29.01 -25.80 7.36
N SER A 55 -28.89 -25.20 8.54
CA SER A 55 -27.86 -24.20 8.88
C SER A 55 -27.72 -23.08 7.83
N VAL A 56 -28.76 -22.27 7.68
CA VAL A 56 -28.79 -21.07 6.82
C VAL A 56 -29.45 -19.88 7.52
N PHE A 57 -29.15 -18.67 7.06
CA PHE A 57 -29.79 -17.41 7.45
C PHE A 57 -30.11 -16.60 6.19
N THR A 58 -30.97 -15.57 6.27
CA THR A 58 -31.28 -14.71 5.11
C THR A 58 -30.34 -13.51 5.02
N GLY A 59 -30.22 -12.91 3.84
CA GLY A 59 -29.50 -11.64 3.66
C GLY A 59 -30.10 -10.51 4.49
N GLN A 60 -31.43 -10.47 4.60
CA GLN A 60 -32.16 -9.55 5.50
C GLN A 60 -31.82 -9.76 6.98
N ASP A 61 -31.80 -11.02 7.47
CA ASP A 61 -31.40 -11.34 8.85
C ASP A 61 -29.98 -10.81 9.14
N LEU A 62 -29.02 -11.01 8.22
CA LEU A 62 -27.63 -10.55 8.35
C LEU A 62 -27.51 -9.02 8.37
N ILE A 63 -28.15 -8.33 7.42
CA ILE A 63 -28.00 -6.87 7.28
C ILE A 63 -28.71 -6.15 8.43
N ALA A 64 -29.89 -6.63 8.86
CA ALA A 64 -30.56 -6.10 10.05
C ALA A 64 -29.71 -6.28 11.32
N TRP A 65 -29.00 -7.41 11.46
CA TRP A 65 -28.06 -7.64 12.54
C TRP A 65 -26.88 -6.66 12.49
N ILE A 66 -26.28 -6.44 11.32
CA ILE A 66 -25.14 -5.52 11.15
C ILE A 66 -25.56 -4.08 11.47
N MET A 67 -26.68 -3.60 10.92
CA MET A 67 -27.21 -2.25 11.21
C MET A 67 -27.36 -2.01 12.71
N LYS A 68 -27.99 -2.97 13.41
CA LYS A 68 -28.23 -2.91 14.86
C LYS A 68 -26.94 -2.99 15.69
N ASN A 69 -26.08 -3.98 15.42
CA ASN A 69 -24.96 -4.30 16.32
C ASN A 69 -23.69 -3.49 16.03
N MET A 70 -23.59 -2.87 14.84
CA MET A 70 -22.49 -1.96 14.48
C MET A 70 -22.88 -0.47 14.56
N ASN A 71 -24.11 -0.15 15.00
CA ASN A 71 -24.69 1.20 15.02
C ASN A 71 -24.61 1.92 13.65
N MET A 72 -24.80 1.18 12.54
CA MET A 72 -24.78 1.76 11.19
C MET A 72 -26.11 2.43 10.88
N THR A 73 -26.05 3.67 10.34
CA THR A 73 -27.23 4.44 9.94
C THR A 73 -27.58 4.28 8.46
N ASP A 74 -26.60 4.01 7.61
CA ASP A 74 -26.82 3.76 6.17
C ASP A 74 -26.85 2.26 5.88
N LEU A 75 -27.90 1.85 5.17
CA LEU A 75 -28.08 0.52 4.62
C LEU A 75 -26.97 0.17 3.61
N ALA A 76 -26.47 1.15 2.85
CA ALA A 76 -25.40 0.95 1.88
C ALA A 76 -24.09 0.50 2.55
N ASP A 77 -23.73 1.09 3.69
CA ASP A 77 -22.54 0.71 4.46
C ASP A 77 -22.66 -0.71 5.04
N ALA A 78 -23.81 -1.06 5.61
CA ALA A 78 -24.05 -2.41 6.14
C ALA A 78 -24.07 -3.47 5.01
N LEU A 79 -24.65 -3.14 3.86
CA LEU A 79 -24.64 -3.98 2.66
C LEU A 79 -23.20 -4.13 2.11
N HIS A 80 -22.40 -3.06 2.07
CA HIS A 80 -21.02 -3.09 1.62
C HIS A 80 -20.12 -3.91 2.57
N LEU A 81 -20.26 -3.74 3.89
CA LEU A 81 -19.57 -4.58 4.87
C LEU A 81 -19.96 -6.06 4.71
N SER A 82 -21.24 -6.35 4.47
CA SER A 82 -21.71 -7.72 4.18
C SER A 82 -21.02 -8.32 2.94
N HIS A 83 -20.89 -7.54 1.86
CA HIS A 83 -20.14 -7.94 0.66
C HIS A 83 -18.65 -8.19 0.93
N LEU A 84 -18.02 -7.37 1.77
CA LEU A 84 -16.61 -7.58 2.15
C LEU A 84 -16.42 -8.87 2.99
N ILE A 85 -17.36 -9.19 3.88
CA ILE A 85 -17.33 -10.44 4.66
C ILE A 85 -17.53 -11.66 3.73
N ALA A 86 -18.44 -11.56 2.76
CA ALA A 86 -18.69 -12.63 1.79
C ALA A 86 -17.52 -12.86 0.82
N SER A 87 -16.98 -11.80 0.21
CA SER A 87 -15.88 -11.88 -0.76
C SER A 87 -14.55 -12.35 -0.17
N HIS A 88 -14.35 -12.25 1.15
CA HIS A 88 -13.23 -12.87 1.87
C HIS A 88 -13.51 -14.32 2.32
N GLY A 89 -14.67 -14.88 1.96
CA GLY A 89 -15.02 -16.28 2.17
C GLY A 89 -15.56 -16.63 3.57
N TYR A 90 -15.90 -15.66 4.43
CA TYR A 90 -16.42 -15.97 5.77
C TYR A 90 -17.89 -16.39 5.76
N LEU A 91 -18.65 -15.99 4.74
CA LEU A 91 -20.01 -16.45 4.45
C LEU A 91 -20.25 -16.47 2.94
N PHE A 92 -21.22 -17.26 2.48
CA PHE A 92 -21.48 -17.47 1.06
C PHE A 92 -22.96 -17.74 0.79
N GLN A 93 -23.42 -17.40 -0.42
CA GLN A 93 -24.72 -17.81 -0.94
C GLN A 93 -24.73 -19.32 -1.20
N ILE A 94 -25.81 -20.02 -0.83
CA ILE A 94 -25.84 -21.49 -0.98
C ILE A 94 -25.95 -21.94 -2.45
N ASP A 95 -26.61 -21.16 -3.31
CA ASP A 95 -27.00 -21.54 -4.68
C ASP A 95 -26.37 -20.62 -5.76
N ASP A 96 -25.37 -19.79 -5.39
CA ASP A 96 -24.68 -18.84 -6.28
C ASP A 96 -23.16 -18.93 -6.05
N HIS A 97 -22.38 -18.87 -7.14
CA HIS A 97 -20.91 -18.87 -7.13
C HIS A 97 -20.33 -17.46 -6.88
N VAL A 98 -21.12 -16.40 -7.06
CA VAL A 98 -20.67 -15.00 -6.91
C VAL A 98 -20.80 -14.55 -5.45
N LEU A 99 -19.67 -14.38 -4.76
CA LEU A 99 -19.54 -14.05 -3.34
C LEU A 99 -19.97 -12.60 -2.99
N THR A 100 -21.27 -12.34 -3.14
CA THR A 100 -21.99 -11.07 -2.90
C THR A 100 -23.12 -11.26 -1.89
N VAL A 101 -23.68 -10.17 -1.35
CA VAL A 101 -24.81 -10.21 -0.40
C VAL A 101 -25.98 -9.37 -0.91
N LYS A 102 -27.20 -9.93 -0.84
CA LYS A 102 -28.43 -9.31 -1.32
C LYS A 102 -29.33 -9.02 -0.11
N ASN A 103 -30.03 -7.88 -0.07
CA ASN A 103 -30.92 -7.51 1.05
C ASN A 103 -32.33 -8.12 0.91
N ASP A 104 -32.36 -9.44 0.69
CA ASP A 104 -33.56 -10.20 0.39
C ASP A 104 -33.58 -11.55 1.15
N GLY A 105 -34.51 -12.42 0.76
CA GLY A 105 -34.66 -13.78 1.30
C GLY A 105 -33.61 -14.79 0.82
N THR A 106 -32.58 -14.39 0.06
CA THR A 106 -31.48 -15.27 -0.36
C THR A 106 -30.83 -15.92 0.86
N PHE A 107 -30.55 -17.23 0.75
CA PHE A 107 -29.97 -18.00 1.85
C PHE A 107 -28.44 -17.99 1.82
N TYR A 108 -27.87 -17.76 3.00
CA TYR A 108 -26.44 -17.70 3.26
C TYR A 108 -26.03 -18.72 4.31
N ARG A 109 -24.74 -19.12 4.28
CA ARG A 109 -24.12 -19.99 5.29
C ARG A 109 -22.75 -19.45 5.67
N PHE A 110 -22.38 -19.60 6.95
CA PHE A 110 -21.03 -19.28 7.44
C PHE A 110 -20.02 -20.36 7.05
N GLN A 111 -18.80 -19.93 6.72
CA GLN A 111 -17.69 -20.79 6.37
C GLN A 111 -17.01 -21.37 7.62
N THR A 112 -16.56 -22.62 7.54
CA THR A 112 -15.82 -23.26 8.62
C THR A 112 -14.46 -22.57 8.87
N PRO A 113 -14.04 -22.36 10.13
CA PRO A 113 -12.74 -21.75 10.46
C PRO A 113 -11.51 -22.42 9.83
N TYR A 114 -11.64 -23.66 9.33
CA TYR A 114 -10.61 -24.32 8.54
C TYR A 114 -10.30 -23.58 7.23
N PHE A 115 -11.32 -23.09 6.53
CA PHE A 115 -11.20 -22.42 5.22
C PHE A 115 -11.01 -20.89 5.31
N TRP A 116 -10.92 -20.33 6.52
CA TRP A 116 -10.69 -18.88 6.70
C TRP A 116 -9.30 -18.44 6.17
N PRO A 117 -9.18 -17.22 5.60
CA PRO A 117 -7.97 -16.77 4.92
C PRO A 117 -6.79 -16.46 5.88
N SER A 118 -7.02 -16.36 7.19
CA SER A 118 -5.95 -16.27 8.19
C SER A 118 -5.07 -17.52 8.30
N ASN A 119 -5.51 -18.66 7.75
CA ASN A 119 -4.71 -19.88 7.65
C ASN A 119 -3.68 -19.85 6.51
N CYS A 120 -3.57 -18.75 5.76
CA CYS A 120 -2.59 -18.52 4.68
C CYS A 120 -2.63 -19.61 3.59
N TRP A 121 -3.83 -19.84 3.05
CA TRP A 121 -4.07 -20.82 1.99
C TRP A 121 -3.41 -20.41 0.66
N GLU A 122 -2.54 -21.30 0.14
CA GLU A 122 -1.90 -21.20 -1.19
C GLU A 122 -2.30 -22.44 -2.03
N PRO A 123 -3.57 -22.63 -2.42
CA PRO A 123 -4.04 -23.90 -3.01
C PRO A 123 -3.52 -24.11 -4.44
N GLU A 124 -2.94 -25.28 -4.69
CA GLU A 124 -2.30 -25.60 -5.97
C GLU A 124 -3.32 -25.91 -7.08
N ASN A 125 -2.90 -25.78 -8.33
CA ASN A 125 -3.70 -26.18 -9.48
C ASN A 125 -3.98 -27.71 -9.51
N MET A 126 -3.17 -28.52 -8.83
CA MET A 126 -3.44 -29.95 -8.65
C MET A 126 -4.63 -30.18 -7.71
N ASP A 127 -4.72 -29.45 -6.59
CA ASP A 127 -5.85 -29.53 -5.66
C ASP A 127 -7.16 -29.12 -6.36
N TYR A 128 -7.12 -28.05 -7.16
CA TYR A 128 -8.29 -27.60 -7.92
C TYR A 128 -8.73 -28.61 -9.00
N ALA A 129 -7.78 -29.26 -9.66
CA ALA A 129 -8.07 -30.33 -10.62
C ALA A 129 -8.73 -31.56 -9.95
N VAL A 130 -8.31 -31.90 -8.73
CA VAL A 130 -8.94 -32.96 -7.91
C VAL A 130 -10.37 -32.56 -7.52
N TYR A 131 -10.59 -31.33 -7.07
CA TYR A 131 -11.93 -30.82 -6.72
C TYR A 131 -12.90 -30.85 -7.92
N LEU A 132 -12.51 -30.28 -9.07
CA LEU A 132 -13.34 -30.28 -10.27
C LEU A 132 -13.61 -31.70 -10.80
N CYS A 133 -12.60 -32.58 -10.78
CA CYS A 133 -12.78 -33.99 -11.12
C CYS A 133 -13.67 -34.74 -10.12
N LYS A 134 -13.71 -34.33 -8.85
CA LYS A 134 -14.63 -34.89 -7.84
C LYS A 134 -16.07 -34.43 -8.07
N ARG A 135 -16.30 -33.18 -8.52
CA ARG A 135 -17.63 -32.68 -8.90
C ARG A 135 -18.24 -33.48 -10.05
N THR A 136 -17.49 -33.70 -11.14
CA THR A 136 -18.01 -34.43 -12.32
C THR A 136 -18.39 -35.89 -12.02
N MET A 137 -17.84 -36.51 -10.98
CA MET A 137 -18.23 -37.86 -10.52
C MET A 137 -19.60 -37.93 -9.81
N GLN A 138 -20.21 -36.78 -9.45
CA GLN A 138 -21.39 -36.76 -8.59
C GLN A 138 -22.72 -36.98 -9.32
N ASN A 139 -22.76 -36.85 -10.66
CA ASN A 139 -23.94 -37.07 -11.52
C ASN A 139 -25.27 -36.48 -10.99
N LYS A 140 -25.28 -35.17 -10.71
CA LYS A 140 -26.47 -34.40 -10.29
C LYS A 140 -26.43 -33.01 -10.91
N ALA A 141 -27.56 -32.52 -11.43
CA ALA A 141 -27.67 -31.20 -12.05
C ALA A 141 -27.12 -30.04 -11.18
N HIS A 142 -27.44 -29.99 -9.88
CA HIS A 142 -26.97 -28.95 -8.96
C HIS A 142 -25.47 -29.03 -8.58
N LEU A 143 -24.71 -29.92 -9.22
CA LEU A 143 -23.26 -30.12 -9.04
C LEU A 143 -22.52 -30.26 -10.38
N GLU A 144 -23.22 -30.13 -11.52
CA GLU A 144 -22.62 -29.94 -12.84
C GLU A 144 -21.70 -28.72 -12.81
N LEU A 145 -20.69 -28.69 -13.67
CA LEU A 145 -19.72 -27.59 -13.69
C LEU A 145 -20.31 -26.40 -14.44
N GLU A 146 -20.17 -25.21 -13.88
CA GLU A 146 -20.40 -23.96 -14.62
C GLU A 146 -19.45 -23.87 -15.82
N ASP A 147 -19.80 -23.12 -16.87
CA ASP A 147 -18.99 -23.02 -18.11
C ASP A 147 -17.53 -22.66 -17.82
N PHE A 148 -17.29 -21.73 -16.87
CA PHE A 148 -15.95 -21.32 -16.46
C PHE A 148 -15.21 -22.42 -15.66
N GLU A 149 -15.90 -23.25 -14.89
CA GLU A 149 -15.31 -24.42 -14.21
C GLU A 149 -14.97 -25.52 -15.23
N ALA A 150 -15.83 -25.76 -16.22
CA ALA A 150 -15.59 -26.72 -17.30
C ALA A 150 -14.39 -26.30 -18.17
N GLU A 151 -14.28 -25.02 -18.52
CA GLU A 151 -13.13 -24.47 -19.25
C GLU A 151 -11.83 -24.58 -18.42
N ASN A 152 -11.91 -24.32 -17.11
CA ASN A 152 -10.79 -24.53 -16.18
C ASN A 152 -10.39 -26.00 -16.07
N LEU A 153 -11.35 -26.93 -16.00
CA LEU A 153 -11.08 -28.37 -15.98
C LEU A 153 -10.35 -28.81 -17.26
N ALA A 154 -10.77 -28.34 -18.44
CA ALA A 154 -10.12 -28.63 -19.71
C ALA A 154 -8.66 -28.09 -19.76
N LYS A 155 -8.43 -26.86 -19.25
CA LYS A 155 -7.08 -26.29 -19.10
C LYS A 155 -6.20 -27.16 -18.18
N LEU A 156 -6.75 -27.64 -17.06
CA LEU A 156 -6.04 -28.47 -16.08
C LEU A 156 -5.77 -29.88 -16.60
N GLN A 157 -6.70 -30.50 -17.32
CA GLN A 157 -6.49 -31.78 -18.00
C GLN A 157 -5.35 -31.71 -19.02
N LYS A 158 -5.28 -30.62 -19.81
CA LYS A 158 -4.16 -30.38 -20.73
C LYS A 158 -2.83 -30.21 -19.98
N MET A 159 -2.83 -29.40 -18.91
CA MET A 159 -1.65 -29.12 -18.07
C MET A 159 -1.11 -30.37 -17.35
N PHE A 160 -1.99 -31.22 -16.82
CA PHE A 160 -1.64 -32.38 -16.01
C PHE A 160 -1.84 -33.73 -16.72
N SER A 161 -1.99 -33.75 -18.05
CA SER A 161 -2.24 -34.95 -18.87
C SER A 161 -1.45 -36.21 -18.43
N ARG A 162 -0.13 -36.11 -18.25
CA ARG A 162 0.74 -37.23 -17.80
C ARG A 162 0.56 -37.68 -16.34
N LYS A 163 -0.19 -36.92 -15.54
CA LYS A 163 -0.54 -37.19 -14.13
C LYS A 163 -2.04 -37.36 -13.91
N TRP A 164 -2.86 -37.31 -14.97
CA TRP A 164 -4.32 -37.27 -14.86
C TRP A 164 -4.90 -38.47 -14.12
N GLU A 165 -4.35 -39.66 -14.33
CA GLU A 165 -4.76 -40.89 -13.62
C GLU A 165 -4.63 -40.77 -12.10
N PHE A 166 -3.57 -40.11 -11.60
CA PHE A 166 -3.40 -39.88 -10.15
C PHE A 166 -4.40 -38.86 -9.61
N ILE A 167 -4.72 -37.82 -10.40
CA ILE A 167 -5.75 -36.82 -10.06
C ILE A 167 -7.13 -37.48 -9.99
N TYR A 168 -7.47 -38.31 -10.99
CA TYR A 168 -8.70 -39.08 -11.03
C TYR A 168 -8.80 -40.05 -9.86
N MET A 169 -7.75 -40.83 -9.58
CA MET A 169 -7.70 -41.77 -8.46
C MET A 169 -7.83 -41.06 -7.10
N GLN A 170 -7.23 -39.87 -6.94
CA GLN A 170 -7.38 -39.06 -5.73
C GLN A 170 -8.80 -38.50 -5.58
N ALA A 171 -9.40 -37.99 -6.66
CA ALA A 171 -10.78 -37.51 -6.68
C ALA A 171 -11.77 -38.64 -6.38
N GLU A 172 -11.57 -39.84 -6.95
CA GLU A 172 -12.44 -41.00 -6.71
C GLU A 172 -12.30 -41.50 -5.26
N ALA A 173 -11.09 -41.53 -4.71
CA ALA A 173 -10.86 -41.88 -3.31
C ALA A 173 -11.55 -40.90 -2.34
N GLN A 174 -11.53 -39.59 -2.63
CA GLN A 174 -12.29 -38.60 -1.88
C GLN A 174 -13.81 -38.83 -2.04
N TYR A 175 -14.31 -38.97 -3.27
CA TYR A 175 -15.73 -39.23 -3.54
C TYR A 175 -16.25 -40.49 -2.82
N ARG A 176 -15.48 -41.58 -2.81
CA ARG A 176 -15.80 -42.83 -2.09
C ARG A 176 -15.85 -42.65 -0.56
N VAL A 177 -15.13 -41.68 0.00
CA VAL A 177 -15.23 -41.30 1.43
C VAL A 177 -16.44 -40.41 1.65
N ASP A 178 -16.59 -39.35 0.86
CA ASP A 178 -17.67 -38.37 0.98
C ASP A 178 -19.06 -39.05 0.78
N LYS A 179 -19.13 -40.11 -0.06
CA LYS A 179 -20.31 -40.96 -0.27
C LYS A 179 -20.78 -41.73 0.97
N LYS A 180 -19.95 -41.89 2.01
CA LYS A 180 -20.31 -42.58 3.27
C LYS A 180 -21.01 -41.68 4.31
N ARG A 181 -20.97 -40.36 4.13
CA ARG A 181 -21.62 -39.39 5.03
C ARG A 181 -23.14 -39.31 4.83
N ASP A 182 -23.86 -38.76 5.82
CA ASP A 182 -25.26 -38.38 5.65
C ASP A 182 -25.43 -37.35 4.51
N ARG A 183 -26.63 -37.34 3.91
CA ARG A 183 -27.01 -36.40 2.85
C ARG A 183 -26.89 -34.93 3.28
N GLN A 184 -27.28 -34.59 4.51
CA GLN A 184 -27.25 -33.20 5.00
C GLN A 184 -25.82 -32.77 5.36
N GLU A 185 -25.05 -33.63 6.04
CA GLU A 185 -23.63 -33.37 6.33
C GLU A 185 -22.86 -33.13 5.03
N ARG A 186 -23.06 -33.99 4.02
CA ARG A 186 -22.41 -33.86 2.71
C ARG A 186 -22.78 -32.56 2.00
N GLN A 187 -24.07 -32.20 1.97
CA GLN A 187 -24.51 -30.94 1.35
C GLN A 187 -23.89 -29.70 2.02
N ILE A 188 -23.63 -29.74 3.34
CA ILE A 188 -22.91 -28.66 4.03
C ILE A 188 -21.46 -28.63 3.57
N LEU A 189 -20.76 -29.77 3.62
CA LEU A 189 -19.33 -29.84 3.28
C LEU A 189 -19.04 -29.55 1.80
N ASP A 190 -19.84 -30.08 0.88
CA ASP A 190 -19.75 -29.78 -0.56
C ASP A 190 -19.87 -28.26 -0.80
N SER A 191 -20.80 -27.57 -0.12
CA SER A 191 -20.98 -26.12 -0.25
C SER A 191 -19.84 -25.29 0.39
N GLN A 192 -19.25 -25.77 1.48
CA GLN A 192 -18.11 -25.12 2.13
C GLN A 192 -16.83 -25.26 1.31
N GLU A 193 -16.63 -26.42 0.67
CA GLU A 193 -15.53 -26.66 -0.28
C GLU A 193 -15.70 -25.83 -1.55
N ARG A 194 -16.93 -25.70 -2.10
CA ARG A 194 -17.24 -24.78 -3.21
C ARG A 194 -16.86 -23.33 -2.85
N ALA A 195 -17.38 -22.81 -1.74
CA ALA A 195 -17.13 -21.43 -1.32
C ALA A 195 -15.64 -21.13 -1.01
N PHE A 196 -14.86 -22.15 -0.63
CA PHE A 196 -13.41 -22.02 -0.53
C PHE A 196 -12.77 -21.81 -1.92
N TRP A 197 -13.21 -22.56 -2.94
CA TRP A 197 -12.73 -22.39 -4.31
C TRP A 197 -13.22 -21.08 -4.95
N ASP A 198 -14.43 -20.62 -4.64
CA ASP A 198 -14.96 -19.33 -5.14
C ASP A 198 -14.10 -18.12 -4.69
N VAL A 199 -13.39 -18.22 -3.56
CA VAL A 199 -12.39 -17.22 -3.13
C VAL A 199 -11.09 -17.34 -3.91
N HIS A 200 -10.58 -18.56 -4.11
CA HIS A 200 -9.22 -18.80 -4.63
C HIS A 200 -9.15 -18.97 -6.16
N ARG A 201 -10.30 -19.18 -6.81
CA ARG A 201 -10.49 -19.34 -8.26
C ARG A 201 -11.83 -18.66 -8.65
N PRO A 202 -11.99 -17.35 -8.39
CA PRO A 202 -13.26 -16.65 -8.52
C PRO A 202 -13.83 -16.64 -9.95
N VAL A 203 -15.15 -16.48 -10.04
CA VAL A 203 -15.87 -16.30 -11.30
C VAL A 203 -15.23 -15.17 -12.13
N PRO A 204 -14.99 -15.35 -13.45
CA PRO A 204 -14.37 -14.32 -14.29
C PRO A 204 -15.06 -12.96 -14.17
N GLY A 205 -14.27 -11.91 -13.90
CA GLY A 205 -14.78 -10.55 -13.66
C GLY A 205 -15.01 -10.19 -12.19
N CYS A 206 -15.04 -11.16 -11.27
CA CYS A 206 -15.05 -10.89 -9.83
C CYS A 206 -13.66 -10.45 -9.32
N VAL A 207 -13.64 -9.67 -8.24
CA VAL A 207 -12.40 -9.22 -7.58
C VAL A 207 -11.76 -10.38 -6.82
N ASN A 208 -10.49 -10.67 -7.12
CA ASN A 208 -9.72 -11.69 -6.41
C ASN A 208 -9.19 -11.16 -5.05
N THR A 209 -9.89 -11.49 -3.97
CA THR A 209 -9.54 -11.05 -2.60
C THR A 209 -8.29 -11.72 -2.02
N THR A 210 -7.71 -12.70 -2.72
CA THR A 210 -6.42 -13.32 -2.34
C THR A 210 -5.21 -12.51 -2.80
N GLU A 211 -5.38 -11.51 -3.67
CA GLU A 211 -4.27 -10.70 -4.17
C GLU A 211 -3.72 -9.71 -3.13
N VAL A 212 -2.38 -9.62 -3.07
CA VAL A 212 -1.67 -8.82 -2.07
C VAL A 212 -0.71 -7.86 -2.75
N ASP A 213 -0.86 -6.57 -2.45
CA ASP A 213 0.07 -5.49 -2.85
C ASP A 213 1.54 -5.89 -2.63
N PHE A 214 2.35 -5.80 -3.68
CA PHE A 214 3.79 -6.12 -3.66
C PHE A 214 4.58 -5.33 -2.61
N ARG A 215 4.10 -4.13 -2.23
CA ARG A 215 4.66 -3.29 -1.15
C ARG A 215 4.38 -3.84 0.25
N LYS A 216 3.38 -4.73 0.39
CA LYS A 216 3.11 -5.51 1.61
C LYS A 216 3.95 -6.79 1.63
N LEU A 217 4.00 -7.54 0.53
CA LEU A 217 4.79 -8.79 0.41
C LEU A 217 6.29 -8.55 0.68
N SER A 218 6.85 -7.47 0.13
CA SER A 218 8.25 -7.05 0.36
C SER A 218 8.54 -6.55 1.79
N ARG A 219 7.51 -6.33 2.62
CA ARG A 219 7.64 -5.99 4.05
C ARG A 219 7.51 -7.21 4.94
N SER A 220 6.63 -8.17 4.61
CA SER A 220 6.48 -9.42 5.37
C SER A 220 7.71 -10.32 5.31
N GLY A 221 8.48 -10.28 4.21
CA GLY A 221 9.75 -11.00 4.07
C GLY A 221 10.96 -10.38 4.79
N ARG A 222 10.79 -9.29 5.56
CA ARG A 222 11.87 -8.74 6.39
C ARG A 222 11.83 -9.40 7.78
N PRO A 223 12.98 -9.83 8.34
CA PRO A 223 13.04 -10.36 9.71
C PRO A 223 12.44 -9.35 10.70
N LYS A 224 11.34 -9.76 11.35
CA LYS A 224 10.72 -9.00 12.43
C LYS A 224 11.56 -9.19 13.69
N TYR A 225 12.57 -8.33 13.86
CA TYR A 225 13.19 -8.16 15.18
C TYR A 225 12.09 -7.82 16.20
N SER A 226 12.20 -8.39 17.40
CA SER A 226 11.16 -8.38 18.43
C SER A 226 10.65 -6.96 18.73
N SER A 227 9.34 -6.85 18.98
CA SER A 227 8.61 -5.59 19.07
C SER A 227 8.98 -4.75 20.31
N THR A 228 10.11 -4.05 20.25
CA THR A 228 10.51 -3.01 21.22
C THR A 228 11.25 -1.86 20.53
N THR A 229 10.81 -1.47 19.32
CA THR A 229 11.38 -0.30 18.61
C THR A 229 10.33 0.35 17.70
N HIS A 230 9.65 1.37 18.21
CA HIS A 230 8.87 2.31 17.40
C HIS A 230 9.69 3.58 17.14
N ALA A 231 9.30 4.32 16.09
CA ALA A 231 9.90 5.58 15.63
C ALA A 231 11.31 5.48 14.99
N ALA A 232 11.35 4.97 13.77
CA ALA A 232 12.35 5.36 12.76
C ALA A 232 11.63 6.11 11.62
N VAL A 233 11.37 7.40 11.82
CA VAL A 233 10.91 8.33 10.76
C VAL A 233 12.15 8.92 10.08
N ALA A 234 12.02 9.31 8.80
CA ALA A 234 13.14 9.65 7.94
C ALA A 234 14.04 10.79 8.48
N SER A 235 15.35 10.53 8.51
CA SER A 235 16.40 11.52 8.23
C SER A 235 17.70 10.79 7.88
N CYS A 236 17.97 10.63 6.58
CA CYS A 236 19.21 10.07 6.05
C CYS A 236 19.77 10.96 4.93
N SER A 237 20.00 12.23 5.23
CA SER A 237 20.88 13.08 4.44
C SER A 237 22.33 12.64 4.63
N ASN A 238 23.17 12.89 3.62
CA ASN A 238 24.64 12.79 3.68
C ASN A 238 25.26 11.39 3.92
N ILE A 239 25.02 10.45 3.00
CA ILE A 239 26.07 9.50 2.59
C ILE A 239 26.17 9.49 1.06
N THR A 240 27.28 9.98 0.52
CA THR A 240 27.65 9.83 -0.90
C THR A 240 28.16 8.41 -1.16
N LEU A 241 27.34 7.57 -1.80
CA LEU A 241 27.75 6.27 -2.31
C LEU A 241 28.14 6.35 -3.79
N PRO A 242 29.18 5.61 -4.23
CA PRO A 242 29.56 5.55 -5.64
C PRO A 242 28.50 4.84 -6.49
N TYR A 243 28.33 5.32 -7.71
CA TYR A 243 27.24 4.95 -8.62
C TYR A 243 27.39 3.50 -9.14
N SER A 244 26.49 2.59 -8.75
CA SER A 244 26.48 1.21 -9.26
C SER A 244 25.75 1.12 -10.61
N THR A 245 26.51 1.18 -11.70
CA THR A 245 26.03 1.06 -13.09
C THR A 245 25.60 -0.36 -13.45
N SER A 246 24.39 -0.77 -13.04
CA SER A 246 23.82 -2.10 -13.34
C SER A 246 22.36 -2.08 -13.82
N ALA A 247 21.87 -0.92 -14.30
CA ALA A 247 20.49 -0.72 -14.76
C ALA A 247 20.38 0.12 -16.06
N ALA A 248 21.36 0.02 -16.96
CA ALA A 248 21.47 0.85 -18.17
C ALA A 248 21.61 0.03 -19.48
N ALA A 249 21.04 -1.17 -19.53
CA ALA A 249 21.19 -2.12 -20.64
C ALA A 249 19.86 -2.79 -21.03
N ALA A 250 18.83 -1.98 -21.34
CA ALA A 250 17.49 -2.49 -21.72
C ALA A 250 16.76 -1.68 -22.83
N HIS A 251 17.26 -0.52 -23.25
CA HIS A 251 16.59 0.37 -24.23
C HIS A 251 17.53 0.85 -25.35
N ALA A 252 18.20 -0.10 -26.02
CA ALA A 252 19.07 0.17 -27.18
C ALA A 252 18.96 -0.93 -28.25
N ALA A 253 17.74 -1.40 -28.54
CA ALA A 253 17.47 -2.56 -29.40
C ALA A 253 16.38 -2.31 -30.46
N ALA A 254 16.37 -1.11 -31.06
CA ALA A 254 15.49 -0.81 -32.20
C ALA A 254 16.01 0.38 -33.05
N GLN A 255 16.83 0.11 -34.09
CA GLN A 255 16.74 0.70 -35.44
C GLN A 255 18.00 0.42 -36.31
N ALA A 256 17.77 -0.29 -37.44
CA ALA A 256 18.57 -0.24 -38.68
C ALA A 256 20.04 -0.77 -38.63
N PRO A 257 20.77 -0.88 -39.77
CA PRO A 257 20.79 -2.16 -40.50
C PRO A 257 22.18 -2.67 -40.94
N SER A 258 22.23 -3.90 -41.48
CA SER A 258 23.18 -4.47 -42.49
C SER A 258 24.64 -3.95 -42.56
N CYS A 259 25.68 -4.80 -42.52
CA CYS A 259 26.05 -5.69 -43.64
C CYS A 259 27.08 -6.80 -43.30
N SER A 260 26.98 -7.92 -44.02
CA SER A 260 28.05 -8.78 -44.62
C SER A 260 29.34 -9.21 -43.90
N SER A 261 29.60 -10.54 -43.97
CA SER A 261 30.93 -11.24 -44.06
C SER A 261 31.92 -11.16 -42.88
N SER A 262 32.78 -12.16 -42.61
CA SER A 262 32.98 -13.50 -43.25
C SER A 262 33.62 -14.52 -42.28
N ILE A 263 33.48 -15.81 -42.62
CA ILE A 263 34.05 -16.98 -41.93
C ILE A 263 35.53 -17.19 -42.32
N LEU A 264 36.38 -17.69 -41.42
CA LEU A 264 37.36 -18.77 -41.72
C LEU A 264 38.00 -19.40 -40.47
N ASN A 265 38.51 -20.62 -40.65
CA ASN A 265 39.11 -21.48 -39.61
C ASN A 265 40.65 -21.46 -39.63
N GLY A 266 41.30 -21.89 -38.55
CA GLY A 266 42.72 -22.27 -38.51
C GLY A 266 43.06 -23.06 -37.23
N ALA A 267 43.86 -24.12 -37.32
CA ALA A 267 44.07 -25.07 -36.21
C ALA A 267 45.45 -25.75 -36.19
N ALA A 268 45.87 -26.19 -34.99
CA ALA A 268 47.04 -27.04 -34.68
C ALA A 268 48.44 -26.39 -34.91
N ASN A 269 49.56 -26.85 -34.34
CA ASN A 269 49.89 -28.22 -33.89
C ASN A 269 51.16 -28.27 -32.96
N SER A 270 51.32 -29.31 -32.11
CA SER A 270 52.60 -29.90 -31.57
C SER A 270 53.61 -29.01 -30.75
N SER A 271 54.59 -29.46 -29.93
CA SER A 271 55.03 -30.72 -29.24
C SER A 271 56.30 -30.42 -28.38
N SER A 272 56.78 -31.14 -27.35
CA SER A 272 56.22 -32.15 -26.40
C SER A 272 57.24 -32.53 -25.27
N SER A 273 56.75 -33.11 -24.16
CA SER A 273 57.33 -34.22 -23.34
C SER A 273 58.69 -34.15 -22.59
N VAL A 274 58.65 -34.44 -21.27
CA VAL A 274 59.55 -35.37 -20.52
C VAL A 274 58.72 -36.08 -19.42
N THR A 275 58.92 -37.39 -19.15
CA THR A 275 58.18 -38.12 -18.08
C THR A 275 58.89 -39.40 -17.58
N SER A 276 58.82 -39.68 -16.28
CA SER A 276 59.16 -40.97 -15.61
C SER A 276 58.61 -40.95 -14.16
N GLN A 277 58.17 -42.03 -13.51
CA GLN A 277 57.87 -43.42 -13.90
C GLN A 277 56.77 -44.02 -12.98
N GLN A 278 55.74 -44.63 -13.58
CA GLN A 278 54.98 -45.88 -13.26
C GLN A 278 54.84 -46.50 -11.82
N PRO A 279 53.87 -47.44 -11.59
CA PRO A 279 52.69 -47.83 -12.39
C PRO A 279 51.33 -48.10 -11.64
N SER A 280 50.23 -47.96 -12.40
CA SER A 280 48.97 -48.74 -12.41
C SER A 280 48.13 -49.03 -11.13
N SER A 281 46.93 -48.45 -11.08
CA SER A 281 45.64 -49.18 -11.17
C SER A 281 44.46 -48.21 -11.43
N TYR A 282 43.33 -48.70 -11.97
CA TYR A 282 42.25 -47.86 -12.51
C TYR A 282 41.10 -47.63 -11.51
N VAL A 283 40.74 -46.35 -11.26
CA VAL A 283 39.45 -45.93 -10.66
C VAL A 283 39.03 -44.59 -11.29
N LEU A 284 37.73 -44.37 -11.54
CA LEU A 284 37.22 -43.09 -12.04
C LEU A 284 37.23 -42.01 -10.93
N PRO A 285 37.63 -40.76 -11.22
CA PRO A 285 37.49 -39.66 -10.27
C PRO A 285 36.03 -39.24 -10.14
N SER A 286 35.43 -39.43 -8.95
CA SER A 286 34.09 -38.92 -8.64
C SER A 286 34.06 -37.39 -8.66
N GLN A 287 33.03 -36.79 -9.27
CA GLN A 287 32.84 -35.34 -9.24
C GLN A 287 32.54 -34.89 -7.80
N SER A 288 33.46 -34.12 -7.21
CA SER A 288 33.35 -33.64 -5.83
C SER A 288 32.21 -32.63 -5.69
N VAL A 289 31.11 -33.07 -5.08
CA VAL A 289 29.99 -32.21 -4.68
C VAL A 289 30.49 -31.22 -3.62
N ARG A 290 30.49 -29.92 -3.92
CA ARG A 290 30.85 -28.89 -2.95
C ARG A 290 29.82 -28.84 -1.82
N PRO A 291 30.17 -29.08 -0.55
CA PRO A 291 29.22 -28.96 0.55
C PRO A 291 28.95 -27.48 0.85
N TYR A 292 27.73 -27.02 0.55
CA TYR A 292 27.24 -25.69 0.92
C TYR A 292 26.95 -25.61 2.44
N SER A 293 28.02 -25.58 3.24
CA SER A 293 27.93 -25.52 4.72
C SER A 293 29.03 -24.67 5.36
N GLN A 294 29.41 -23.56 4.72
CA GLN A 294 30.15 -22.52 5.45
C GLN A 294 29.25 -21.92 6.54
N ARG A 295 29.56 -22.26 7.80
CA ARG A 295 28.95 -21.65 8.99
C ARG A 295 29.07 -20.12 8.90
N PRO A 296 28.01 -19.33 9.17
CA PRO A 296 28.11 -17.87 9.24
C PRO A 296 29.04 -17.39 10.37
N GLY A 297 30.33 -17.26 10.08
CA GLY A 297 31.33 -16.80 11.02
C GLY A 297 31.10 -15.34 11.44
N ILE A 298 30.83 -15.14 12.73
CA ILE A 298 31.16 -13.95 13.53
C ILE A 298 30.98 -12.60 12.77
N ARG A 299 29.73 -12.29 12.40
CA ARG A 299 29.29 -10.92 11.99
C ARG A 299 28.12 -10.38 12.82
N ARG A 300 27.90 -10.90 14.04
CA ARG A 300 26.87 -10.39 14.97
C ARG A 300 27.35 -9.21 15.83
N CYS A 301 28.63 -9.17 16.21
CA CYS A 301 29.13 -8.22 17.21
C CYS A 301 29.07 -6.75 16.75
N THR A 302 29.64 -6.44 15.57
CA THR A 302 29.64 -5.07 15.02
C THR A 302 28.23 -4.52 14.86
N ARG A 303 27.33 -5.27 14.21
CA ARG A 303 25.95 -4.83 13.96
C ARG A 303 25.19 -4.48 15.26
N LEU A 304 25.39 -5.25 16.34
CA LEU A 304 24.77 -4.97 17.63
C LEU A 304 25.42 -3.76 18.31
N GLN A 305 26.75 -3.64 18.29
CA GLN A 305 27.46 -2.50 18.85
C GLN A 305 27.10 -1.18 18.13
N ASP A 306 27.00 -1.21 16.81
CA ASP A 306 26.68 -0.03 16.01
C ASP A 306 25.19 0.35 16.12
N THR A 307 24.28 -0.62 16.28
CA THR A 307 22.87 -0.35 16.62
C THR A 307 22.76 0.30 18.00
N LEU A 308 23.49 -0.20 19.02
CA LEU A 308 23.50 0.40 20.36
C LEU A 308 24.08 1.82 20.35
N LYS A 309 25.13 2.11 19.58
CA LYS A 309 25.65 3.49 19.40
C LYS A 309 24.59 4.42 18.78
N GLN A 310 23.87 3.94 17.76
CA GLN A 310 22.78 4.71 17.14
C GLN A 310 21.62 4.94 18.11
N GLU A 311 21.28 3.94 18.92
CA GLU A 311 20.23 4.06 19.95
C GLU A 311 20.63 5.04 21.06
N ILE A 312 21.86 4.95 21.58
CA ILE A 312 22.41 5.91 22.56
C ILE A 312 22.35 7.33 21.99
N SER A 313 22.89 7.55 20.80
CA SER A 313 22.89 8.88 20.15
C SER A 313 21.47 9.40 19.90
N ALA A 314 20.52 8.53 19.54
CA ALA A 314 19.11 8.91 19.37
C ALA A 314 18.40 9.20 20.70
N LEU A 315 18.82 8.58 21.82
CA LEU A 315 18.33 8.88 23.17
C LEU A 315 18.91 10.18 23.72
N GLU A 316 20.21 10.43 23.52
CA GLU A 316 20.88 11.70 23.83
C GLU A 316 20.22 12.86 23.06
N ALA A 317 20.02 12.70 21.74
CA ALA A 317 19.32 13.66 20.89
C ALA A 317 17.79 13.77 21.16
N ARG A 318 17.24 12.95 22.06
CA ARG A 318 15.90 13.13 22.64
C ARG A 318 15.96 13.83 23.99
N LEU A 319 17.00 13.60 24.78
CA LEU A 319 17.22 14.23 26.09
C LEU A 319 17.50 15.74 25.95
N THR A 320 18.19 16.16 24.88
CA THR A 320 18.48 17.58 24.59
C THR A 320 17.26 18.38 24.11
N LYS A 321 16.11 17.74 23.84
CA LYS A 321 14.90 18.45 23.40
C LYS A 321 14.16 19.02 24.60
N ASN A 322 13.85 20.32 24.56
CA ASN A 322 13.06 20.98 25.59
C ASN A 322 11.63 20.40 25.64
N VAL A 323 11.33 19.59 26.67
CA VAL A 323 10.01 18.99 26.88
C VAL A 323 9.17 19.87 27.81
N LEU A 324 7.94 20.19 27.39
CA LEU A 324 6.97 20.91 28.21
C LEU A 324 6.27 19.95 29.19
N LYS A 325 6.02 20.40 30.43
CA LYS A 325 5.24 19.64 31.43
C LYS A 325 3.86 19.28 30.87
N THR A 326 3.37 18.06 31.10
CA THR A 326 2.09 17.58 30.55
C THR A 326 0.91 18.51 30.86
N SER A 327 0.84 19.11 32.05
CA SER A 327 -0.19 20.12 32.35
C SER A 327 -0.09 21.37 31.46
N LYS A 328 1.12 21.87 31.18
CA LYS A 328 1.35 22.97 30.23
C LYS A 328 1.18 22.54 28.76
N VAL A 329 1.35 21.26 28.44
CA VAL A 329 0.95 20.71 27.14
C VAL A 329 -0.58 20.66 27.02
N VAL A 330 -1.31 20.23 28.06
CA VAL A 330 -2.77 20.18 28.08
C VAL A 330 -3.38 21.59 28.06
N GLU A 331 -2.88 22.52 28.87
CA GLU A 331 -3.26 23.94 28.76
C GLU A 331 -3.00 24.49 27.36
N LYS A 332 -1.81 24.25 26.79
CA LYS A 332 -1.50 24.64 25.41
C LYS A 332 -2.32 23.88 24.36
N GLN A 333 -2.80 22.67 24.64
CA GLN A 333 -3.69 21.91 23.75
C GLN A 333 -5.12 22.41 23.82
N VAL A 334 -5.60 22.88 24.98
CA VAL A 334 -6.87 23.60 25.08
C VAL A 334 -6.78 24.94 24.35
N PHE A 335 -5.68 25.70 24.52
CA PHE A 335 -5.43 26.89 23.70
C PHE A 335 -5.28 26.57 22.21
N HIS A 336 -4.60 25.46 21.83
CA HIS A 336 -4.52 25.03 20.43
C HIS A 336 -5.88 24.59 19.89
N LEU A 337 -6.74 23.96 20.69
CA LEU A 337 -8.07 23.56 20.27
C LEU A 337 -8.97 24.78 20.06
N ILE A 338 -8.91 25.76 20.97
CA ILE A 338 -9.57 27.06 20.82
C ILE A 338 -9.05 27.78 19.57
N PHE A 339 -7.72 27.81 19.37
CA PHE A 339 -7.08 28.38 18.18
C PHE A 339 -7.48 27.63 16.89
N TYR A 340 -7.53 26.29 16.90
CA TYR A 340 -7.96 25.49 15.74
C TYR A 340 -9.45 25.66 15.44
N LEU A 341 -10.30 25.82 16.46
CA LEU A 341 -11.72 26.13 16.29
C LEU A 341 -11.90 27.55 15.74
N GLN A 342 -11.18 28.54 16.25
CA GLN A 342 -11.20 29.90 15.70
C GLN A 342 -10.65 29.94 14.26
N TYR A 343 -9.51 29.31 14.01
CA TYR A 343 -8.92 29.16 12.67
C TYR A 343 -9.88 28.43 11.72
N PHE A 344 -10.61 27.41 12.20
CA PHE A 344 -11.66 26.75 11.42
C PHE A 344 -12.85 27.69 11.15
N ASP A 345 -13.35 28.42 12.14
CA ASP A 345 -14.50 29.33 11.98
C ASP A 345 -14.18 30.52 11.05
N HIS A 346 -12.92 30.95 11.01
CA HIS A 346 -12.38 31.86 10.00
C HIS A 346 -12.23 31.17 8.63
N ARG A 347 -11.56 30.02 8.55
CA ARG A 347 -11.22 29.38 7.26
C ARG A 347 -12.38 28.68 6.56
N ARG A 348 -13.44 28.26 7.27
CA ARG A 348 -14.58 27.51 6.69
C ARG A 348 -15.34 28.28 5.62
N VAL A 349 -15.32 29.61 5.62
CA VAL A 349 -15.97 30.42 4.56
C VAL A 349 -15.21 30.36 3.24
N PHE A 350 -13.92 30.01 3.30
CA PHE A 350 -13.06 29.83 2.13
C PHE A 350 -13.07 28.40 1.58
N ASP A 351 -13.54 27.41 2.37
CA ASP A 351 -13.63 25.99 1.98
C ASP A 351 -14.87 25.72 1.09
N PRO A 352 -14.70 25.33 -0.19
CA PRO A 352 -15.82 25.09 -1.11
C PRO A 352 -16.71 23.89 -0.77
N PHE A 353 -16.28 22.97 0.11
CA PHE A 353 -17.10 21.87 0.61
C PHE A 353 -18.01 22.29 1.77
N LEU A 354 -17.62 23.32 2.53
CA LEU A 354 -18.38 23.82 3.69
C LEU A 354 -19.29 25.00 3.30
N ILE A 355 -18.79 25.94 2.50
CA ILE A 355 -19.58 27.04 1.92
C ILE A 355 -19.34 27.07 0.42
N GLN A 356 -20.30 26.53 -0.33
CA GLN A 356 -20.23 26.45 -1.79
C GLN A 356 -20.22 27.85 -2.43
N PRO A 357 -19.23 28.18 -3.28
CA PRO A 357 -19.17 29.42 -4.05
C PRO A 357 -20.45 29.69 -4.85
N GLY A 358 -20.88 30.94 -4.90
CA GLY A 358 -22.08 31.37 -5.65
C GLY A 358 -23.44 30.98 -5.03
N THR A 359 -23.46 30.42 -3.82
CA THR A 359 -24.71 30.21 -3.06
C THR A 359 -25.03 31.41 -2.17
N ALA A 360 -26.26 31.51 -1.66
CA ALA A 360 -26.66 32.56 -0.72
C ALA A 360 -25.92 32.53 0.64
N ALA A 361 -25.12 31.49 0.91
CA ALA A 361 -24.22 31.41 2.07
C ALA A 361 -22.82 31.97 1.77
N ASP A 362 -22.47 32.20 0.50
CA ASP A 362 -21.19 32.76 0.08
C ASP A 362 -21.15 34.28 0.30
N GLN A 363 -20.50 34.69 1.39
CA GLN A 363 -20.32 36.09 1.77
C GLN A 363 -19.55 36.92 0.72
N PHE A 364 -18.80 36.28 -0.18
CA PHE A 364 -17.97 36.94 -1.17
C PHE A 364 -18.62 37.06 -2.56
N GLN A 365 -19.85 36.54 -2.74
CA GLN A 365 -20.62 36.58 -4.00
C GLN A 365 -19.83 36.03 -5.20
N SER A 366 -19.09 34.94 -5.01
CA SER A 366 -18.23 34.35 -6.04
C SER A 366 -19.06 33.73 -7.18
N HIS A 367 -18.43 33.44 -8.32
CA HIS A 367 -19.03 32.55 -9.33
C HIS A 367 -19.30 31.14 -8.73
N PRO A 368 -20.28 30.38 -9.27
CA PRO A 368 -20.58 29.02 -8.83
C PRO A 368 -19.40 28.05 -8.90
N ASN A 369 -19.46 26.97 -8.10
CA ASN A 369 -18.44 25.92 -8.08
C ASN A 369 -18.36 25.17 -9.44
N PRO A 370 -17.22 25.23 -10.16
CA PRO A 370 -17.07 24.64 -11.49
C PRO A 370 -17.39 23.14 -11.59
N TRP A 371 -17.18 22.38 -10.50
CA TRP A 371 -17.48 20.94 -10.44
C TRP A 371 -18.98 20.62 -10.29
N ILE A 372 -19.83 21.64 -10.20
CA ILE A 372 -21.29 21.53 -9.99
C ILE A 372 -22.04 22.30 -11.09
N SER A 373 -21.50 23.43 -11.57
CA SER A 373 -22.10 24.26 -12.62
C SER A 373 -21.58 23.99 -14.05
N ASP A 374 -20.52 23.19 -14.20
CA ASP A 374 -19.76 23.00 -15.45
C ASP A 374 -19.24 24.33 -16.08
N THR A 375 -19.15 25.41 -15.30
CA THR A 375 -18.62 26.72 -15.73
C THR A 375 -17.24 26.99 -15.16
N VAL A 376 -16.31 27.52 -15.97
CA VAL A 376 -14.92 27.79 -15.55
C VAL A 376 -14.72 29.16 -14.89
N ASP A 377 -15.78 29.95 -14.76
CA ASP A 377 -15.71 31.39 -14.42
C ASP A 377 -15.06 31.64 -13.05
N TYR A 378 -15.32 30.77 -12.07
CA TYR A 378 -14.68 30.85 -10.75
C TYR A 378 -13.15 30.69 -10.81
N TRP A 379 -12.63 29.85 -11.71
CA TRP A 379 -11.18 29.68 -11.92
C TRP A 379 -10.57 30.77 -12.81
N GLN A 380 -11.39 31.49 -13.57
CA GLN A 380 -10.94 32.48 -14.56
C GLN A 380 -11.39 33.90 -14.23
N HIS A 381 -11.95 34.14 -13.04
CA HIS A 381 -12.48 35.43 -12.58
C HIS A 381 -11.62 36.61 -13.02
N ASP A 382 -10.35 36.64 -12.60
CA ASP A 382 -9.45 37.76 -12.83
C ASP A 382 -9.09 37.96 -14.33
N LYS A 383 -9.33 36.95 -15.20
CA LYS A 383 -9.21 37.06 -16.66
C LYS A 383 -10.50 37.52 -17.34
N ILE A 384 -11.64 37.30 -16.71
CA ILE A 384 -12.98 37.63 -17.21
C ILE A 384 -13.37 39.06 -16.80
N THR A 385 -13.09 39.42 -15.55
CA THR A 385 -13.41 40.74 -14.98
C THR A 385 -12.26 41.74 -15.13
N GLY A 386 -11.02 41.27 -15.05
CA GLY A 386 -9.82 42.10 -14.88
C GLY A 386 -9.55 42.51 -13.43
N ASP A 387 -10.45 42.18 -12.50
CA ASP A 387 -10.40 42.55 -11.08
C ASP A 387 -10.02 41.36 -10.19
N ILE A 388 -9.45 41.65 -9.02
CA ILE A 388 -9.12 40.64 -8.00
C ILE A 388 -10.38 40.30 -7.20
N SER A 389 -10.78 39.04 -7.15
CA SER A 389 -12.00 38.63 -6.42
C SER A 389 -11.96 38.98 -4.92
N MET A 390 -13.10 39.38 -4.34
CA MET A 390 -13.21 39.74 -2.92
C MET A 390 -12.80 38.57 -1.99
N ARG A 391 -13.12 37.33 -2.38
CA ARG A 391 -12.68 36.10 -1.69
C ARG A 391 -11.15 36.00 -1.61
N ARG A 392 -10.44 36.38 -2.67
CA ARG A 392 -8.96 36.36 -2.76
C ARG A 392 -8.35 37.48 -1.92
N LEU A 393 -8.89 38.70 -2.00
CA LEU A 393 -8.47 39.82 -1.14
C LEU A 393 -8.65 39.50 0.35
N LYS A 394 -9.75 38.84 0.74
CA LYS A 394 -9.99 38.45 2.14
C LYS A 394 -9.10 37.32 2.65
N LEU A 395 -8.57 36.45 1.78
CA LEU A 395 -7.52 35.50 2.18
C LEU A 395 -6.20 36.22 2.52
N TRP A 396 -5.85 37.29 1.79
CA TRP A 396 -4.64 38.09 2.08
C TRP A 396 -4.73 38.87 3.40
N GLU A 397 -5.95 39.10 3.90
CA GLU A 397 -6.22 39.74 5.20
C GLU A 397 -6.07 38.76 6.38
N GLU A 398 -6.26 37.46 6.16
CA GLU A 398 -6.15 36.43 7.22
C GLU A 398 -4.70 36.22 7.70
N SER A 399 -3.70 36.24 6.80
CA SER A 399 -2.29 36.19 7.20
C SER A 399 -1.31 36.67 6.12
N PHE A 400 -0.12 37.07 6.56
CA PHE A 400 0.96 37.52 5.67
C PHE A 400 1.46 36.38 4.76
N GLU A 401 1.40 35.13 5.24
CA GLU A 401 1.74 33.94 4.47
C GLU A 401 0.77 33.71 3.30
N GLU A 402 -0.53 33.99 3.44
CA GLU A 402 -1.48 33.89 2.32
C GLU A 402 -1.17 34.94 1.24
N LEU A 403 -0.93 36.20 1.65
CA LEU A 403 -0.50 37.28 0.77
C LEU A 403 0.83 36.94 0.04
N LEU A 404 1.78 36.30 0.73
CA LEU A 404 3.07 35.87 0.18
C LEU A 404 2.99 34.59 -0.66
N CYS A 405 2.01 33.70 -0.42
CA CYS A 405 1.74 32.55 -1.27
C CYS A 405 1.10 32.96 -2.61
N ASP A 406 0.29 34.01 -2.59
CA ASP A 406 -0.35 34.58 -3.77
C ASP A 406 0.63 35.34 -4.69
N GLU A 407 0.49 35.18 -6.01
CA GLU A 407 1.32 35.89 -6.99
C GLU A 407 0.93 37.37 -7.17
N ILE A 408 -0.37 37.67 -7.25
CA ILE A 408 -0.86 39.05 -7.34
C ILE A 408 -0.72 39.72 -5.95
N GLY A 409 -0.84 38.94 -4.87
CA GLY A 409 -0.54 39.38 -3.50
C GLY A 409 0.90 39.86 -3.35
N ARG A 410 1.90 39.01 -3.68
CA ARG A 410 3.32 39.38 -3.72
C ARG A 410 3.59 40.60 -4.60
N GLU A 411 3.02 40.66 -5.82
CA GLU A 411 3.19 41.81 -6.71
C GLU A 411 2.64 43.11 -6.10
N THR A 412 1.48 43.04 -5.45
CA THR A 412 0.84 44.19 -4.80
C THR A 412 1.65 44.68 -3.61
N LEU A 413 2.18 43.75 -2.80
CA LEU A 413 3.06 44.05 -1.67
C LEU A 413 4.42 44.62 -2.13
N GLN A 414 5.00 44.13 -3.23
CA GLN A 414 6.22 44.70 -3.81
C GLN A 414 5.97 46.14 -4.29
N LYS A 415 4.89 46.38 -5.04
CA LYS A 415 4.47 47.73 -5.49
C LYS A 415 4.10 48.69 -4.35
N PHE A 416 3.90 48.18 -3.13
CA PHE A 416 3.76 48.96 -1.90
C PHE A 416 5.13 49.24 -1.27
N SER A 417 5.93 48.21 -1.00
CA SER A 417 7.26 48.32 -0.38
C SER A 417 8.25 49.15 -1.23
N ASP A 418 8.14 49.10 -2.55
CA ASP A 418 8.93 49.94 -3.47
C ASP A 418 8.60 51.44 -3.33
N LYS A 419 7.38 51.80 -2.90
CA LYS A 419 6.99 53.20 -2.61
C LYS A 419 7.45 53.66 -1.23
N GLU A 420 7.59 52.74 -0.28
CA GLU A 420 8.13 52.98 1.06
C GLU A 420 9.66 52.81 1.13
N TYR A 421 10.32 52.60 -0.02
CA TYR A 421 11.77 52.41 -0.15
C TYR A 421 12.32 51.25 0.71
N SER A 422 11.55 50.15 0.80
CA SER A 422 11.84 48.95 1.60
C SER A 422 11.71 47.63 0.83
N GLY A 423 11.51 47.70 -0.49
CA GLY A 423 11.22 46.56 -1.37
C GLY A 423 12.37 45.56 -1.57
N GLU A 424 13.60 45.90 -1.18
CA GLU A 424 14.75 44.98 -1.15
C GLU A 424 14.54 43.78 -0.23
N ASN A 425 13.87 43.96 0.92
CA ASN A 425 13.65 42.88 1.89
C ASN A 425 12.76 41.77 1.32
N LEU A 426 11.67 42.16 0.63
CA LEU A 426 10.77 41.22 -0.04
C LEU A 426 11.45 40.52 -1.24
N ARG A 427 12.26 41.27 -2.01
CA ARG A 427 13.06 40.69 -3.09
C ARG A 427 14.05 39.65 -2.57
N PHE A 428 14.82 39.97 -1.53
CA PHE A 428 15.76 39.06 -0.89
C PHE A 428 15.07 37.77 -0.42
N TRP A 429 14.02 37.90 0.38
CA TRP A 429 13.24 36.77 0.89
C TRP A 429 12.73 35.86 -0.25
N TRP A 430 12.21 36.46 -1.33
CA TRP A 430 11.70 35.71 -2.47
C TRP A 430 12.81 35.02 -3.27
N GLN A 431 13.99 35.62 -3.40
CA GLN A 431 15.15 34.97 -4.02
C GLN A 431 15.64 33.78 -3.17
N VAL A 432 15.60 33.87 -1.84
CA VAL A 432 15.86 32.71 -0.95
C VAL A 432 14.80 31.61 -1.12
N GLN A 433 13.51 31.96 -1.26
CA GLN A 433 12.47 30.96 -1.58
C GLN A 433 12.70 30.28 -2.94
N LYS A 434 13.24 30.99 -3.95
CA LYS A 434 13.65 30.39 -5.23
C LYS A 434 14.87 29.47 -5.05
N LEU A 435 15.89 29.88 -4.29
CA LEU A 435 17.06 29.06 -3.98
C LEU A 435 16.68 27.73 -3.32
N ARG A 436 15.81 27.77 -2.30
CA ARG A 436 15.27 26.58 -1.64
C ARG A 436 14.66 25.59 -2.66
N LYS A 437 13.97 26.11 -3.70
CA LYS A 437 13.21 25.34 -4.71
C LYS A 437 13.93 25.06 -6.05
N CYS A 438 15.13 25.60 -6.30
CA CYS A 438 15.78 25.52 -7.63
C CYS A 438 16.30 24.12 -7.98
N ALA A 439 16.74 23.89 -9.22
CA ALA A 439 17.50 22.69 -9.58
C ALA A 439 18.90 22.70 -8.92
N CYS A 440 19.43 21.55 -8.48
CA CYS A 440 20.69 21.50 -7.71
C CYS A 440 21.89 22.18 -8.41
N ARG A 441 21.97 22.11 -9.74
CA ARG A 441 23.01 22.78 -10.54
C ARG A 441 22.97 24.32 -10.47
N MET A 442 21.83 24.91 -10.09
CA MET A 442 21.65 26.35 -9.96
C MET A 442 21.96 26.87 -8.55
N VAL A 443 22.12 25.99 -7.56
CA VAL A 443 22.38 26.40 -6.16
C VAL A 443 23.62 27.29 -6.04
N PRO A 444 24.79 26.97 -6.62
CA PRO A 444 25.96 27.85 -6.50
C PRO A 444 25.77 29.20 -7.21
N VAL A 445 25.06 29.19 -8.34
CA VAL A 445 24.77 30.40 -9.14
C VAL A 445 23.86 31.34 -8.35
N LEU A 446 22.70 30.85 -7.90
CA LEU A 446 21.74 31.63 -7.13
C LEU A 446 22.31 32.10 -5.77
N VAL A 447 23.17 31.30 -5.11
CA VAL A 447 23.85 31.76 -3.89
C VAL A 447 24.79 32.94 -4.19
N THR A 448 25.52 32.89 -5.32
CA THR A 448 26.42 33.98 -5.74
C THR A 448 25.63 35.23 -6.13
N GLU A 449 24.52 35.07 -6.86
CA GLU A 449 23.63 36.18 -7.24
C GLU A 449 22.98 36.84 -6.02
N ILE A 450 22.43 36.06 -5.08
CA ILE A 450 21.81 36.57 -3.84
C ILE A 450 22.84 37.29 -2.97
N TYR A 451 24.04 36.72 -2.82
CA TYR A 451 25.11 37.37 -2.05
C TYR A 451 25.49 38.72 -2.69
N ASN A 452 25.70 38.76 -4.01
CA ASN A 452 26.09 39.99 -4.71
C ASN A 452 24.98 41.06 -4.79
N GLU A 453 23.70 40.67 -4.86
CA GLU A 453 22.58 41.64 -4.93
C GLU A 453 22.23 42.22 -3.55
N PHE A 454 22.33 41.44 -2.46
CA PHE A 454 21.76 41.80 -1.15
C PHE A 454 22.71 41.79 0.05
N ILE A 455 23.86 41.10 -0.01
CA ILE A 455 24.70 40.80 1.18
C ILE A 455 26.11 41.39 1.10
N ASP A 456 26.69 41.52 -0.11
CA ASP A 456 28.04 42.07 -0.27
C ASP A 456 28.15 43.52 0.22
N LYS A 457 29.37 43.91 0.62
CA LYS A 457 29.70 45.27 1.06
C LYS A 457 29.50 46.33 -0.03
N ASN A 458 29.36 45.91 -1.29
CA ASN A 458 29.06 46.74 -2.46
C ASN A 458 27.72 46.34 -3.13
N ALA A 459 26.83 45.67 -2.41
CA ALA A 459 25.54 45.17 -2.92
C ALA A 459 24.68 46.28 -3.53
N THR A 460 23.91 45.93 -4.56
CA THR A 460 23.04 46.85 -5.31
C THR A 460 21.65 47.03 -4.68
N SER A 461 21.28 46.20 -3.71
CA SER A 461 20.07 46.31 -2.90
C SER A 461 20.32 45.70 -1.51
N PRO A 462 21.23 46.27 -0.70
CA PRO A 462 21.64 45.69 0.57
C PRO A 462 20.47 45.60 1.57
N VAL A 463 20.29 44.42 2.18
CA VAL A 463 19.34 44.23 3.29
C VAL A 463 20.03 44.46 4.64
N ASN A 464 19.25 44.91 5.64
CA ASN A 464 19.77 45.18 6.98
C ASN A 464 19.65 43.92 7.87
N ILE A 465 20.79 43.32 8.24
CA ILE A 465 20.89 42.05 8.97
C ILE A 465 21.69 42.25 10.27
N ASP A 466 21.26 41.62 11.37
CA ASP A 466 22.00 41.64 12.65
C ASP A 466 23.39 41.00 12.50
N CYS A 467 24.38 41.55 13.20
CA CYS A 467 25.78 41.09 13.13
C CYS A 467 25.96 39.58 13.32
N LYS A 468 25.20 38.92 14.20
CA LYS A 468 25.30 37.46 14.43
C LYS A 468 24.73 36.64 13.29
N VAL A 469 23.68 37.13 12.67
CA VAL A 469 23.05 36.50 11.50
C VAL A 469 23.94 36.68 10.28
N MET A 470 24.62 37.82 10.16
CA MET A 470 25.65 38.06 9.15
C MET A 470 26.84 37.09 9.33
N GLU A 471 27.40 36.98 10.54
CA GLU A 471 28.47 36.01 10.87
C GLU A 471 28.08 34.56 10.54
N GLN A 472 26.86 34.14 10.92
CA GLN A 472 26.35 32.80 10.59
C GLN A 472 26.13 32.60 9.09
N THR A 473 25.74 33.65 8.36
CA THR A 473 25.59 33.62 6.90
C THR A 473 26.95 33.51 6.21
N GLU A 474 27.97 34.27 6.64
CA GLU A 474 29.35 34.14 6.14
C GLU A 474 29.94 32.74 6.41
N GLU A 475 29.64 32.13 7.57
CA GLU A 475 30.03 30.73 7.87
C GLU A 475 29.34 29.73 6.93
N ASN A 476 28.02 29.87 6.73
CA ASN A 476 27.24 29.01 5.83
C ASN A 476 27.76 29.09 4.37
N LEU A 477 28.17 30.28 3.93
CA LEU A 477 28.69 30.53 2.58
C LEU A 477 30.06 29.89 2.30
N LYS A 478 30.76 29.37 3.33
CA LYS A 478 31.94 28.51 3.12
C LYS A 478 31.59 27.15 2.51
N ASN A 479 30.34 26.71 2.61
CA ASN A 479 29.85 25.48 1.97
C ASN A 479 28.44 25.70 1.35
N PRO A 480 28.35 26.45 0.23
CA PRO A 480 27.09 26.90 -0.36
C PRO A 480 26.09 25.79 -0.62
N ASN A 481 24.89 25.96 -0.07
CA ASN A 481 23.78 25.00 -0.17
C ASN A 481 22.41 25.72 -0.19
N ARG A 482 21.31 24.96 -0.24
CA ARG A 482 19.93 25.48 -0.36
C ARG A 482 19.46 26.34 0.81
N TRP A 483 20.12 26.20 1.97
CA TRP A 483 19.74 26.76 3.26
C TRP A 483 20.75 27.82 3.74
N SER A 484 21.65 28.29 2.87
CA SER A 484 22.77 29.17 3.25
C SER A 484 22.33 30.48 3.91
N PHE A 485 21.14 30.98 3.54
CA PHE A 485 20.54 32.23 4.02
C PHE A 485 19.34 31.98 4.96
N ASP A 486 19.13 30.76 5.47
CA ASP A 486 17.90 30.43 6.21
C ASP A 486 17.74 31.16 7.55
N GLU A 487 18.82 31.59 8.19
CA GLU A 487 18.78 32.44 9.39
C GLU A 487 18.55 33.93 9.05
N ALA A 488 18.67 34.32 7.77
CA ALA A 488 18.51 35.68 7.29
C ALA A 488 17.15 35.97 6.65
N ALA A 489 16.36 34.93 6.27
CA ALA A 489 15.14 35.05 5.44
C ALA A 489 14.02 34.03 5.75
#